data_AF-A0A0F9KPM2-F1
#
_entry.id   AF-A0A0F9KPM2-F1
#
_cell.length_a   1.000
_cell.length_b   1.000
_cell.length_c   1.000
_cell.angle_alpha   90.00
_cell.angle_beta   90.00
_cell.angle_gamma   90.00
#
_symmetry.space_group_name_H-M   'P 1'
#
loop_
_entity.id
_entity.type
_entity.pdbx_description
1 polymer ?
#
loop_
_entity_poly.entity_id
_entity_poly.type
_entity_poly.pdbx_seq_one_letter_code
_entity_poly.pdbx_strand_id
1 'polypeptide(L)'
;MAKIILWEQADGSISYGVAVPGKEIRMVEQFEKSQSGLKRLPDRDAAELPDKEYRNAWRANPDGTIRIDAQIKQQIINERARPSIEERLAALEAKQTR
;
A
#
# COMPACT_ATOMS: atom_id res chain seq x y z
N MET A 1 -6.03 -20.38 -2.61
CA MET A 1 -5.95 -18.97 -2.16
C MET A 1 -4.54 -18.47 -2.45
N ALA A 2 -4.39 -17.22 -2.89
CA ALA A 2 -3.07 -16.64 -3.15
C ALA A 2 -2.45 -16.21 -1.82
N LYS A 3 -1.30 -16.77 -1.48
CA LYS A 3 -0.56 -16.39 -0.27
C LYS A 3 0.19 -15.10 -0.52
N ILE A 4 0.19 -14.19 0.45
CA ILE A 4 0.99 -12.97 0.40
C ILE A 4 2.18 -13.13 1.33
N ILE A 5 3.37 -13.01 0.76
CA ILE A 5 4.63 -12.99 1.49
C ILE A 5 4.92 -11.54 1.82
N LEU A 6 5.35 -11.28 3.06
CA LEU A 6 5.54 -9.93 3.58
C LEU A 6 6.96 -9.78 4.11
N TRP A 7 7.52 -8.59 3.95
CA TRP A 7 8.84 -8.22 4.46
C TRP A 7 8.77 -6.84 5.09
N GLU A 8 9.25 -6.73 6.32
CA GLU A 8 9.43 -5.48 7.04
C GLU A 8 10.79 -4.88 6.65
N GLN A 9 10.79 -3.60 6.28
CA GLN A 9 12.01 -2.84 6.02
C GLN A 9 12.52 -2.14 7.29
N ALA A 10 13.76 -1.64 7.26
CA ALA A 10 14.38 -0.97 8.41
C ALA A 10 13.63 0.30 8.89
N ASP A 11 12.85 0.95 8.02
CA ASP A 11 11.99 2.09 8.35
C ASP A 11 10.59 1.67 8.87
N GLY A 12 10.33 0.36 9.02
CA GLY A 12 9.05 -0.22 9.42
C GLY A 12 8.03 -0.32 8.28
N SER A 13 8.39 0.07 7.05
CA SER A 13 7.55 -0.13 5.88
C SER A 13 7.43 -1.59 5.50
N ILE A 14 6.33 -1.93 4.80
CA ILE A 14 6.05 -3.31 4.40
C ILE A 14 6.10 -3.41 2.90
N SER A 15 6.90 -4.36 2.47
CA SER A 15 6.88 -4.86 1.13
C SER A 15 6.15 -6.18 1.08
N TYR A 16 5.49 -6.45 -0.05
CA TYR A 16 4.71 -7.68 -0.22
C TYR A 16 4.95 -8.30 -1.59
N GLY A 17 4.81 -9.62 -1.64
CA GLY A 17 4.86 -10.42 -2.86
C GLY A 17 3.70 -11.38 -2.86
N VAL A 18 3.09 -11.60 -4.03
CA VAL A 18 1.94 -12.51 -4.16
C VAL A 18 2.46 -13.85 -4.67
N ALA A 19 2.39 -14.88 -3.84
CA ALA A 19 2.62 -16.25 -4.24
C ALA A 19 1.33 -16.78 -4.89
N VAL A 20 1.30 -16.75 -6.22
CA VAL A 20 0.21 -17.32 -7.01
C VAL A 20 0.54 -18.79 -7.29
N PRO A 21 -0.31 -19.76 -6.90
CA PRO A 21 -0.05 -21.17 -7.18
C PRO A 21 0.06 -21.42 -8.69
N GLY A 22 1.15 -22.05 -9.14
CA GLY A 22 1.41 -22.35 -10.56
C GLY A 22 2.11 -21.23 -11.35
N LYS A 23 2.39 -20.08 -10.73
CA LYS A 23 3.40 -19.14 -11.23
C LYS A 23 4.55 -19.16 -10.23
N GLU A 24 5.79 -19.23 -10.74
CA GLU A 24 6.96 -18.85 -9.96
C GLU A 24 6.63 -17.58 -9.18
N ILE A 25 7.06 -17.52 -7.92
CA ILE A 25 6.93 -16.34 -7.08
C ILE A 25 7.48 -15.20 -7.95
N ARG A 26 6.60 -14.40 -8.56
CA ARG A 26 7.00 -13.14 -9.18
C ARG A 26 7.30 -12.25 -7.99
N MET A 27 8.48 -12.47 -7.40
CA MET A 27 9.18 -11.49 -6.62
C MET A 27 9.14 -10.26 -7.51
N VAL A 28 8.45 -9.21 -7.06
CA VAL A 28 8.51 -7.94 -7.76
C VAL A 28 10.00 -7.59 -7.78
N GLU A 29 10.61 -7.59 -8.96
CA GLU A 29 12.06 -7.55 -9.22
C GLU A 29 12.85 -6.44 -8.47
N GLN A 30 12.16 -5.54 -7.78
CA GLN A 30 12.76 -4.64 -6.79
C GLN A 30 13.34 -5.36 -5.55
N PHE A 31 13.07 -6.66 -5.35
CA PHE A 31 13.41 -7.41 -4.14
C PHE A 31 14.79 -8.08 -4.12
N GLU A 32 15.37 -8.43 -5.27
CA GLU A 32 16.59 -9.26 -5.30
C GLU A 32 17.88 -8.48 -4.97
N LYS A 33 17.89 -7.15 -5.09
CA LYS A 33 19.10 -6.34 -4.88
C LYS A 33 19.25 -5.72 -3.48
N SER A 34 18.24 -5.78 -2.61
CA SER A 34 18.23 -5.05 -1.32
C SER A 34 17.80 -5.89 -0.12
N GLN A 35 18.14 -7.18 -0.07
CA GLN A 35 17.83 -8.04 1.09
C GLN A 35 18.62 -7.70 2.38
N SER A 36 19.66 -6.87 2.32
CA SER A 36 20.38 -6.43 3.52
C SER A 36 19.51 -5.49 4.37
N GLY A 37 18.80 -6.07 5.34
CA GLY A 37 18.03 -5.33 6.36
C GLY A 37 16.52 -5.54 6.33
N LEU A 38 16.00 -6.43 5.47
CA LEU A 38 14.58 -6.76 5.43
C LEU A 38 14.27 -7.97 6.33
N LYS A 39 13.33 -7.82 7.27
CA LYS A 39 12.88 -8.90 8.15
C LYS A 39 11.66 -9.59 7.54
N ARG A 40 11.79 -10.88 7.21
CA ARG A 40 10.68 -11.68 6.68
C ARG A 40 9.60 -11.86 7.74
N LEU A 41 8.35 -11.57 7.37
CA LEU A 41 7.16 -11.77 8.19
C LEU A 41 6.45 -13.09 7.81
N PRO A 42 5.59 -13.62 8.70
CA PRO A 42 4.81 -14.81 8.38
C PRO A 42 3.92 -14.58 7.15
N ASP A 43 3.78 -15.62 6.33
CA ASP A 43 2.90 -15.58 5.16
C ASP A 43 1.46 -15.37 5.63
N ARG A 44 0.74 -14.45 4.97
CA ARG A 44 -0.65 -14.11 5.30
C ARG A 44 -1.54 -14.34 4.10
N ASP A 45 -2.79 -14.70 4.36
CA ASP A 45 -3.79 -14.72 3.30
C ASP A 45 -4.13 -13.30 2.86
N ALA A 46 -4.36 -13.12 1.56
CA ALA A 46 -4.75 -11.82 1.01
C ALA A 46 -6.07 -11.27 1.58
N ALA A 47 -6.85 -12.10 2.28
CA ALA A 47 -8.09 -11.74 2.97
C ALA A 47 -7.87 -11.24 4.40
N GLU A 48 -6.75 -11.59 5.03
CA GLU A 48 -6.39 -11.14 6.39
C GLU A 48 -5.66 -9.81 6.40
N LEU A 49 -5.24 -9.34 5.22
CA LEU A 49 -4.51 -8.10 5.09
C LEU A 49 -5.45 -6.88 5.10
N PRO A 50 -4.96 -5.72 5.57
CA PRO A 50 -5.74 -4.50 5.56
C PRO A 50 -6.15 -4.08 4.14
N ASP A 51 -6.93 -3.01 4.03
CA ASP A 51 -7.39 -2.46 2.76
C ASP A 51 -6.30 -2.43 1.67
N LYS A 52 -6.53 -3.25 0.63
CA LYS A 52 -5.64 -3.42 -0.52
C LYS A 52 -5.42 -2.15 -1.34
N GLU A 53 -6.25 -1.14 -1.15
CA GLU A 53 -6.11 0.17 -1.80
C GLU A 53 -5.03 1.03 -1.13
N TYR A 54 -4.72 0.76 0.14
CA TYR A 54 -3.73 1.51 0.93
C TYR A 54 -2.48 0.67 1.20
N ARG A 55 -2.10 -0.22 0.26
CA ARG A 55 -0.91 -1.07 0.39
C ARG A 55 0.38 -0.29 0.67
N ASN A 56 0.51 0.90 0.07
CA ASN A 56 1.65 1.78 0.30
C ASN A 56 1.74 2.30 1.74
N ALA A 57 0.62 2.27 2.47
CA ALA A 57 0.51 2.66 3.86
C ALA A 57 0.65 1.48 4.83
N TRP A 58 0.91 0.26 4.35
CA TRP A 58 1.12 -0.88 5.24
C TRP A 58 2.41 -0.72 6.06
N ARG A 59 2.31 -1.02 7.35
CA ARG A 59 3.38 -0.98 8.34
C ARG A 59 3.32 -2.23 9.22
N ALA A 60 4.48 -2.79 9.55
CA ALA A 60 4.53 -3.87 10.53
C ALA A 60 4.34 -3.33 11.94
N ASN A 61 3.63 -4.10 12.75
CA ASN A 61 3.63 -3.96 14.19
C ASN A 61 4.73 -4.84 14.81
N PRO A 62 5.16 -4.52 16.05
CA PRO A 62 6.13 -5.34 16.78
C PRO A 62 5.71 -6.80 16.98
N ASP A 63 4.40 -7.08 16.93
CA ASP A 63 3.79 -8.41 17.05
C ASP A 63 3.71 -9.16 15.71
N GLY A 64 4.19 -8.57 14.60
CA GLY A 64 4.17 -9.16 13.27
C GLY A 64 2.80 -9.05 12.56
N THR A 65 1.86 -8.27 13.08
CA THR A 65 0.63 -7.91 12.35
C THR A 65 0.88 -6.73 11.41
N ILE A 66 0.06 -6.60 10.36
CA ILE A 66 0.13 -5.48 9.43
C ILE A 66 -0.97 -4.48 9.76
N ARG A 67 -0.60 -3.23 9.94
CA ARG A 67 -1.54 -2.10 10.08
C ARG A 67 -1.38 -1.12 8.93
N ILE A 68 -2.38 -0.26 8.76
CA ILE A 68 -2.29 0.88 7.86
C ILE A 68 -1.87 2.10 8.69
N ASP A 69 -0.79 2.76 8.30
CA ASP A 69 -0.38 4.01 8.91
C ASP A 69 -1.46 5.07 8.72
N ALA A 70 -1.97 5.61 9.82
CA ALA A 70 -3.11 6.54 9.79
C ALA A 70 -2.75 7.85 9.06
N GLN A 71 -1.49 8.30 9.14
CA GLN A 71 -1.04 9.52 8.48
C GLN A 71 -0.99 9.32 6.97
N ILE A 72 -0.43 8.21 6.48
CA ILE A 72 -0.41 7.91 5.05
C ILE A 72 -1.84 7.61 4.54
N LYS A 73 -2.67 6.92 5.33
CA LYS A 73 -4.08 6.71 5.01
C LYS A 73 -4.81 8.05 4.82
N GLN A 74 -4.62 9.00 5.72
CA GLN A 74 -5.19 10.34 5.60
C GLN A 74 -4.68 11.09 4.37
N GLN A 75 -3.39 11.00 4.06
CA GLN A 75 -2.86 11.62 2.84
C GLN A 75 -3.52 11.06 1.59
N ILE A 76 -3.69 9.74 1.48
CA ILE A 76 -4.37 9.11 0.35
C ILE A 76 -5.85 9.52 0.28
N ILE A 77 -6.54 9.58 1.42
CA ILE A 77 -7.93 10.07 1.48
C ILE A 77 -8.01 11.53 1.01
N ASN A 78 -7.14 12.40 1.51
CA ASN A 78 -7.12 13.82 1.15
C ASN A 78 -6.75 14.04 -0.32
N GLU A 79 -5.85 13.22 -0.87
CA GLU A 79 -5.48 13.27 -2.28
C GLU A 79 -6.64 12.84 -3.18
N ARG A 80 -7.37 11.78 -2.80
CA ARG A 80 -8.59 11.34 -3.49
C ARG A 80 -9.77 12.29 -3.32
N ALA A 81 -9.88 12.95 -2.17
CA ALA A 81 -10.91 13.95 -1.89
C ALA A 81 -10.57 15.32 -2.52
N ARG A 82 -9.36 15.47 -3.09
CA ARG A 82 -8.99 16.69 -3.80
C ARG A 82 -9.83 16.74 -5.08
N PRO A 83 -10.69 17.77 -5.26
CA PRO A 83 -11.50 17.87 -6.45
C PRO A 83 -10.57 17.87 -7.66
N SER A 84 -10.96 17.10 -8.68
CA SER A 84 -10.21 17.03 -9.93
C SER A 84 -10.01 18.43 -10.50
N ILE A 85 -8.96 18.65 -11.29
CA ILE A 85 -8.71 19.95 -11.91
C ILE A 85 -9.97 20.42 -12.67
N GLU A 86 -10.68 19.49 -13.31
CA GLU A 86 -11.96 19.72 -13.98
C GLU A 86 -13.07 20.23 -13.03
N GLU A 87 -13.24 19.65 -11.84
CA GLU A 87 -14.22 20.11 -10.85
C GLU A 87 -13.86 21.49 -10.30
N ARG A 88 -12.56 21.77 -10.13
CA ARG A 88 -12.07 23.09 -9.71
C ARG A 88 -12.30 24.15 -10.79
N LEU A 89 -12.17 23.77 -12.07
CA LEU A 89 -12.42 24.65 -13.21
C LEU A 89 -13.92 24.97 -13.31
N ALA A 90 -14.78 23.94 -13.23
CA ALA A 90 -16.23 24.11 -13.26
C ALA A 90 -16.74 25.02 -12.11
N ALA A 91 -16.16 24.89 -10.91
CA ALA A 91 -16.49 25.75 -9.78
C ALA A 91 -16.03 27.21 -9.93
N LEU A 92 -14.97 27.46 -10.72
CA LEU A 92 -14.49 28.80 -11.05
C LEU A 92 -15.35 29.44 -12.15
N GLU A 93 -15.70 28.68 -13.19
CA GLU A 93 -16.59 29.14 -14.26
C GLU A 93 -17.98 29.50 -13.73
N ALA A 94 -18.54 28.66 -12.86
CA ALA A 94 -19.82 28.93 -12.20
C ALA A 94 -19.82 30.19 -11.31
N LYS A 95 -18.64 30.64 -10.84
CA LYS A 95 -18.49 31.87 -10.05
C LYS A 95 -18.26 33.12 -10.91
N GLN A 96 -17.80 32.98 -12.16
CA GLN A 96 -17.58 34.11 -13.07
C GLN A 96 -18.83 34.50 -13.87
N THR A 97 -19.86 33.65 -13.92
CA THR A 97 -21.13 33.95 -14.61
C THR A 97 -22.15 34.70 -13.73
N ARG A 98 -21.73 35.38 -12.67
CA ARG A 98 -22.63 36.13 -11.76
C ARG A 98 -22.31 37.61 -11.70
#